data_AF-A0A842Y1J1-F1
#
_entry.id   AF-A0A842Y1J1-F1
#
_cell.length_a   1.000
_cell.length_b   1.000
_cell.length_c   1.000
_cell.angle_alpha   90.00
_cell.angle_beta   90.00
_cell.angle_gamma   90.00
#
_symmetry.space_group_name_H-M   'P 1'
#
loop_
_entity.id
_entity.type
_entity.pdbx_description
1 polymer ?
#
loop_
_entity_poly.entity_id
_entity_poly.type
_entity_poly.pdbx_seq_one_letter_code
_entity_poly.pdbx_strand_id
1 'polypeptide(L)' 'MHPETAKAFAPAHISGIFIICTDTDPLLSGSMGAGILNKMIISDRINRIDRIRASGEWKPLLFNRV' A
#
# COMPACT_ATOMS: atom_id res chain seq x y z
N MET A 1 -18.66 -20.18 0.36
CA MET A 1 -17.28 -19.83 0.73
C MET A 1 -17.24 -18.32 0.95
N HIS A 2 -17.07 -17.84 2.18
CA HIS A 2 -17.02 -16.39 2.46
C HIS A 2 -15.70 -15.81 1.92
N PRO A 3 -15.71 -14.67 1.21
CA PRO A 3 -14.47 -14.03 0.77
C PRO A 3 -13.67 -13.60 2.01
N GLU A 4 -12.46 -14.13 2.16
CA GLU A 4 -11.52 -13.71 3.19
C GLU A 4 -11.11 -12.26 2.94
N THR A 5 -11.65 -11.36 3.75
CA THR A 5 -11.33 -9.94 3.74
C THR A 5 -10.09 -9.71 4.60
N ALA A 6 -9.07 -9.06 4.02
CA ALA A 6 -7.89 -8.63 4.74
C ALA A 6 -7.99 -7.13 5.02
N LYS A 7 -7.54 -6.72 6.21
CA LYS A 7 -7.53 -5.31 6.63
C LYS A 7 -6.09 -4.86 6.82
N ALA A 8 -5.70 -3.80 6.12
CA ALA A 8 -4.41 -3.15 6.29
C ALA A 8 -4.60 -1.90 7.17
N PHE A 9 -3.57 -1.59 7.97
CA PHE A 9 -3.53 -0.42 8.82
C PHE A 9 -2.16 0.25 8.69
N ALA A 10 -2.17 1.55 8.38
CA ALA A 10 -0.98 2.38 8.39
C ALA A 10 -1.24 3.65 9.22
N PRO A 11 -0.40 3.97 10.22
CA PRO A 11 -0.53 5.22 10.96
C PRO A 11 -0.17 6.41 10.07
N ALA A 12 -0.81 7.55 10.31
CA ALA A 12 -0.42 8.81 9.69
C ALA A 12 0.95 9.24 10.22
N HIS A 13 1.87 9.57 9.31
CA HIS A 13 3.22 10.06 9.61
C HIS A 13 3.32 11.56 9.30
N ILE A 14 3.85 12.33 10.24
CA ILE A 14 4.13 13.77 10.07
C ILE A 14 5.64 13.97 10.22
N SER A 15 6.30 14.38 9.14
CA SER A 15 7.73 14.73 9.14
C SER A 15 7.96 16.11 9.73
N GLY A 16 8.89 16.25 10.67
CA GLY A 16 9.24 17.53 11.30
C GLY A 16 10.50 18.16 10.69
N ILE A 17 11.64 17.48 10.84
CA ILE A 17 12.92 17.87 10.24
C ILE A 17 13.37 16.78 9.28
N PHE A 18 13.75 17.14 8.05
CA PHE A 18 14.26 16.17 7.09
C PHE A 18 15.13 16.81 6.01
N ILE A 19 16.01 15.99 5.44
CA ILE A 19 16.83 16.28 4.26
C ILE A 19 16.42 15.26 3.19
N ILE A 20 16.10 15.75 2.00
CA ILE A 20 15.70 14.90 0.86
C ILE A 20 16.97 14.32 0.22
N CYS A 21 16.97 13.00 0.01
CA CYS A 21 18.04 12.28 -0.67
C CYS A 21 17.46 11.63 -1.94
N THR A 22 17.68 12.27 -3.09
CA THR A 22 17.18 11.77 -4.38
C THR A 22 18.23 10.92 -5.07
N ASP A 23 17.82 9.77 -5.61
CA ASP A 23 18.62 8.91 -6.48
C ASP A 23 17.83 8.60 -7.76
N THR A 24 18.51 8.13 -8.80
CA THR A 24 17.88 7.58 -10.00
C THR A 24 17.20 6.24 -9.76
N ASP A 25 17.71 5.43 -8.82
CA ASP A 25 17.05 4.22 -8.35
C ASP A 25 15.99 4.56 -7.28
N PRO A 26 14.71 4.25 -7.52
CA PRO A 26 13.64 4.49 -6.54
C PRO A 26 13.85 3.77 -5.21
N LEU A 27 14.57 2.63 -5.19
CA LEU A 27 14.85 1.87 -3.97
C LEU A 27 15.89 2.55 -3.08
N LEU A 28 16.74 3.40 -3.66
CA LEU A 28 17.78 4.15 -2.96
C LEU A 28 17.33 5.59 -2.62
N SER A 29 16.24 6.05 -3.24
CA SER A 29 15.65 7.37 -2.98
C SER A 29 14.91 7.40 -1.64
N GLY A 30 15.09 8.49 -0.88
CA GLY A 30 14.42 8.65 0.41
C GLY A 30 14.71 9.98 1.10
N SER A 31 14.65 9.97 2.43
CA SER A 31 15.00 11.13 3.25
C SER A 31 15.60 10.70 4.58
N MET A 32 16.47 11.54 5.14
CA MET A 32 16.95 11.42 6.52
C MET A 32 16.26 12.46 7.37
N GLY A 33 15.74 12.10 8.54
CA GLY A 33 15.00 13.05 9.36
C GLY A 33 14.36 12.45 10.61
N ALA A 34 13.49 13.24 11.24
CA ALA A 34 12.67 12.83 12.37
C ALA A 34 11.22 13.31 12.19
N GLY A 35 10.28 12.48 12.64
CA GLY A 35 8.85 12.71 12.56
C GLY A 35 8.10 12.01 13.68
N ILE A 36 6.79 12.21 13.71
CA ILE A 36 5.90 11.55 14.66
C ILE A 36 4.86 10.71 13.92
N LEU A 37 4.46 9.61 14.56
CA LEU A 37 3.29 8.84 14.15
C LEU A 37 2.09 9.28 14.99
N ASN A 38 1.00 9.61 14.32
CA ASN A 38 -0.26 9.92 14.98
C ASN A 38 -1.16 8.67 15.03
N LYS A 39 -2.07 8.63 16.01
CA LYS A 39 -3.10 7.58 16.14
C LYS A 39 -4.17 7.63 15.05
N MET A 40 -4.15 8.63 14.18
CA MET A 40 -5.00 8.65 12.99
C MET A 40 -4.50 7.57 12.02
N ILE A 41 -5.38 6.63 11.67
CA ILE A 41 -5.02 5.45 10.87
C ILE A 41 -5.75 5.50 9.55
N ILE A 42 -5.02 5.28 8.47
CA ILE A 42 -5.61 4.94 7.17
C ILE A 42 -5.86 3.43 7.18
N SER A 43 -7.10 3.03 6.93
CA SER A 43 -7.46 1.62 6.89
C SER A 43 -8.14 1.25 5.59
N ASP A 44 -7.47 0.37 4.85
CA ASP A 44 -7.98 -0.16 3.61
C ASP A 44 -8.49 -1.59 3.83
N ARG A 45 -9.70 -1.84 3.33
CA ARG A 45 -10.22 -3.20 3.18
C ARG A 45 -9.90 -3.68 1.79
N ILE A 46 -9.14 -4.78 1.72
CA ILE A 46 -8.74 -5.38 0.45
C ILE A 46 -9.51 -6.69 0.31
N ASN A 47 -10.30 -6.81 -0.75
CA ASN A 47 -10.93 -8.08 -1.09
C ASN A 47 -9.91 -8.98 -1.79
N ARG A 48 -10.11 -10.30 -1.72
CA ARG A 48 -9.20 -11.26 -2.37
C ARG A 48 -9.02 -11.02 -3.87
N ILE A 49 -10.06 -10.54 -4.57
CA ILE A 49 -10.00 -10.17 -6.01
C ILE A 49 -9.03 -9.01 -6.25
N ASP A 50 -8.99 -8.04 -5.33
CA ASP A 50 -8.11 -6.86 -5.43
C ASP A 50 -6.65 -7.23 -5.19
N ARG A 51 -6.37 -8.24 -4.34
CA ARG A 51 -5.01 -8.79 -4.15
C ARG A 51 -4.44 -9.40 -5.43
N ILE A 52 -5.23 -10.15 -6.18
CA ILE A 52 -4.79 -10.78 -7.45
C ILE A 52 -4.47 -9.69 -8.49
N ARG A 53 -5.25 -8.60 -8.50
CA ARG A 53 -4.99 -7.45 -9.39
C ARG A 53 -3.71 -6.71 -9.00
N ALA A 54 -3.45 -6.55 -7.70
CA ALA A 54 -2.26 -5.85 -7.18
C ALA A 54 -0.97 -6.67 -7.30
N SER A 55 -1.03 -8.01 -7.28
CA SER A 55 0.14 -8.87 -7.41
C SER A 55 0.66 -9.02 -8.85
N GLY A 56 0.07 -8.31 -9.83
CA GLY A 56 0.47 -8.38 -11.23
C GLY A 56 0.16 -9.71 -11.91
N GLU A 57 -0.47 -10.67 -11.23
CA GLU A 57 -0.93 -11.92 -11.81
C GLU A 57 -2.25 -11.70 -12.55
N TRP A 58 -2.15 -11.14 -13.76
CA TRP A 58 -3.25 -11.14 -14.72
C TRP A 58 -3.53 -12.59 -15.16
N LYS A 59 -4.43 -13.28 -14.44
CA LYS A 59 -5.15 -14.40 -15.05
C LYS A 59 -6.38 -13.82 -15.74
N PRO A 60 -6.54 -13.99 -17.07
CA PRO A 60 -7.76 -13.58 -17.75
C PRO A 60 -8.90 -14.38 -17.14
N LEU A 61 -9.71 -13.73 -16.31
CA LEU A 61 -11.04 -14.23 -16.01
C LEU A 61 -11.79 -14.18 -17.33
N LEU A 62 -11.86 -15.33 -18.00
CA LEU A 62 -12.85 -15.63 -19.01
C LEU A 62 -14.20 -15.14 -18.49
N PHE A 63 -14.62 -13.96 -18.95
CA PHE A 63 -16.02 -13.55 -18.91
C PHE A 63 -16.77 -14.52 -19.82
N ASN A 64 -17.20 -15.63 -19.23
CA ASN A 64 -18.17 -16.52 -19.84
C ASN A 64 -19.41 -16.55 -18.94
N ARG A 65 -20.45 -15.83 -19.41
CA ARG A 65 -21.88 -16.09 -19.22
C ARG A 65 -22.39 -15.90 -17.76
N VAL A 66 -23.53 -15.30 -17.48
CA VAL A 66 -24.79 -14.99 -18.18
C VAL A 66 -25.32 -13.70 -17.56
#